data_AF-A0A935SKJ0-F1
#
_entry.id   AF-A0A935SKJ0-F1
#
_cell.length_a   1.000
_cell.length_b   1.000
_cell.length_c   1.000
_cell.angle_alpha   90.00
_cell.angle_beta   90.00
_cell.angle_gamma   90.00
#
_symmetry.space_group_name_H-M   'P 1'
#
loop_
_entity.id
_entity.type
_entity.pdbx_description
1 polymer ?
#
loop_
_entity_poly.entity_id
_entity_poly.type
_entity_poly.pdbx_seq_one_letter_code
_entity_poly.pdbx_strand_id
1 'polypeptide(L)'
;MQGICIDAYLFDSIDEIREVTQTWVDDYNCTRPHDALNGLSPKIYREKTINLLLRYATATPPLTTPNRLNENNYNDKLFYF
;
A
#
# COMPACT_ATOMS: atom_id res chain seq x y z
N MET A 1 -15.84 12.55 11.33
CA MET A 1 -15.22 11.27 10.89
C MET A 1 -14.68 10.59 12.14
N GLN A 2 -15.21 9.42 12.49
CA GLN A 2 -14.74 8.66 13.66
C GLN A 2 -13.33 8.12 13.38
N GLY A 3 -12.33 8.70 14.05
CA GLY A 3 -11.06 8.04 14.25
C GLY A 3 -11.34 6.81 15.07
N ILE A 4 -11.25 5.63 14.46
CA ILE A 4 -11.36 4.37 15.18
C ILE A 4 -10.00 4.20 15.85
N CYS A 5 -9.81 4.96 16.93
CA CYS A 5 -8.76 4.68 17.86
C CYS A 5 -9.21 3.43 18.60
N ILE A 6 -8.40 2.38 18.52
CA ILE A 6 -8.56 1.13 19.25
C ILE A 6 -8.53 1.36 20.78
N ASP A 7 -8.33 2.61 21.23
CA ASP A 7 -8.31 3.10 22.61
C ASP A 7 -9.58 2.86 23.44
N ALA A 8 -10.73 2.62 22.81
CA ALA A 8 -12.02 2.60 23.52
C ALA A 8 -12.59 1.19 23.79
N TYR A 9 -11.90 0.12 23.39
CA TYR A 9 -12.41 -1.25 23.48
C TYR A 9 -11.61 -2.07 24.49
N LEU A 10 -12.27 -2.49 25.57
CA LEU A 10 -11.78 -3.58 26.42
C LEU A 10 -12.12 -4.88 25.69
N PHE A 11 -11.12 -5.50 25.06
CA PHE A 11 -11.31 -6.75 24.34
C PHE A 11 -11.22 -7.93 25.30
N ASP A 12 -12.11 -8.90 25.13
CA ASP A 12 -12.14 -10.11 25.97
C ASP A 12 -11.13 -11.16 25.47
N SER A 13 -10.66 -11.04 24.23
CA SER A 13 -9.67 -11.94 23.63
C SER A 13 -8.83 -11.27 22.53
N ILE A 14 -7.67 -11.86 22.24
CA ILE A 14 -6.84 -11.43 21.10
C ILE A 14 -7.54 -11.67 19.77
N ASP A 15 -8.40 -12.69 19.66
CA ASP A 15 -9.09 -13.02 18.43
C ASP A 15 -10.07 -11.90 18.02
N GLU A 16 -10.77 -11.31 18.98
CA GLU A 16 -11.63 -10.14 18.77
C GLU A 16 -10.85 -8.95 18.20
N ILE A 17 -9.67 -8.66 18.75
CA ILE A 17 -8.78 -7.60 18.26
C ILE A 17 -8.39 -7.88 16.81
N ARG A 18 -8.08 -9.14 16.46
CA ARG A 18 -7.66 -9.50 15.11
C ARG A 18 -8.75 -9.25 14.09
N GLU A 19 -10.00 -9.59 14.41
CA GLU A 19 -11.14 -9.37 13.52
C GLU A 19 -11.40 -7.88 13.27
N VAL A 20 -11.41 -7.08 14.35
CA VAL A 20 -11.62 -5.63 14.27
C VAL A 20 -10.46 -4.96 13.53
N THR A 21 -9.23 -5.34 13.84
CA THR A 21 -8.02 -4.80 13.20
C THR A 21 -7.98 -5.15 11.72
N GLN A 22 -8.36 -6.37 11.33
CA GLN A 22 -8.39 -6.78 9.93
C GLN A 22 -9.34 -5.88 9.12
N THR A 23 -10.54 -5.65 9.65
CA THR A 23 -11.52 -4.75 9.02
C THR A 23 -10.97 -3.33 8.89
N TRP A 24 -10.29 -2.83 9.92
CA TRP A 24 -9.69 -1.50 9.91
C TRP A 24 -8.54 -1.39 8.89
N VAL A 25 -7.67 -2.40 8.81
CA VAL A 25 -6.57 -2.47 7.84
C VAL A 25 -7.10 -2.43 6.42
N ASP A 26 -8.17 -3.18 6.14
CA ASP A 26 -8.79 -3.23 4.83
C ASP A 26 -9.39 -1.88 4.46
N ASP A 27 -10.12 -1.22 5.37
CA ASP A 27 -10.68 0.11 5.19
C ASP A 27 -9.57 1.17 4.97
N TYR A 28 -8.53 1.16 5.80
CA TYR A 28 -7.40 2.09 5.68
C TYR A 28 -6.71 1.99 4.31
N ASN A 29 -6.45 0.77 3.85
CA ASN A 29 -5.68 0.50 2.63
C ASN A 29 -6.50 0.64 1.35
N CYS A 30 -7.80 0.33 1.40
CA CYS A 30 -8.62 0.22 0.19
C CYS A 30 -9.58 1.39 0.00
N THR A 31 -10.14 1.95 1.06
CA THR A 31 -11.30 2.87 0.97
C THR A 31 -11.00 4.27 1.51
N ARG A 32 -10.22 4.40 2.59
CA ARG A 32 -9.99 5.70 3.22
C ARG A 32 -9.23 6.66 2.30
N PRO A 33 -9.69 7.92 2.17
CA PRO A 33 -8.94 8.96 1.50
C PRO A 33 -7.80 9.47 2.40
N HIS A 34 -6.61 9.63 1.83
CA HIS A 34 -5.44 10.16 2.56
C HIS A 34 -5.02 11.50 1.96
N ASP A 35 -4.94 12.55 2.78
CA ASP A 35 -4.57 13.90 2.33
C ASP A 35 -3.19 13.93 1.68
N ALA A 36 -2.22 13.18 2.22
CA ALA A 36 -0.88 13.03 1.64
C ALA A 36 -0.89 12.36 0.25
N LEU A 37 -1.92 11.57 -0.05
CA LEU A 37 -2.14 10.92 -1.34
C LEU A 37 -3.20 11.66 -2.17
N ASN A 38 -3.42 12.96 -1.87
CA ASN A 38 -4.37 13.81 -2.57
C ASN A 38 -5.81 13.25 -2.53
N GLY A 39 -6.19 12.68 -1.38
CA GLY A 39 -7.50 12.09 -1.14
C GLY A 39 -7.67 10.67 -1.68
N LEU A 40 -6.61 10.02 -2.16
CA LEU A 40 -6.67 8.63 -2.64
C LEU A 40 -6.41 7.63 -1.52
N SER A 41 -6.96 6.42 -1.66
CA SER A 41 -6.53 5.29 -0.85
C SER A 41 -5.15 4.80 -1.29
N PRO A 42 -4.37 4.15 -0.39
CA PRO A 42 -3.04 3.64 -0.72
C PRO A 42 -3.06 2.67 -1.89
N LYS A 43 -4.08 1.80 -1.97
CA LYS A 43 -4.28 0.89 -3.10
C LYS A 43 -4.43 1.63 -4.42
N ILE A 44 -5.31 2.63 -4.49
CA ILE A 44 -5.55 3.40 -5.71
C ILE A 44 -4.31 4.19 -6.11
N TYR A 45 -3.62 4.79 -5.15
CA TYR A 45 -2.37 5.50 -5.40
C TYR A 45 -1.30 4.57 -6.01
N ARG A 46 -1.12 3.36 -5.44
CA ARG A 46 -0.20 2.35 -5.96
C ARG A 46 -0.52 1.98 -7.41
N GLU A 47 -1.79 1.70 -7.70
CA GLU A 47 -2.23 1.34 -9.05
C GLU A 47 -1.96 2.47 -10.05
N LYS A 48 -2.24 3.73 -9.69
CA LYS A 48 -1.94 4.89 -10.53
C LYS A 48 -0.44 5.05 -10.77
N THR A 49 0.37 4.93 -9.73
CA THR A 49 1.83 5.06 -9.83
C THR A 49 2.43 3.95 -10.69
N ILE A 50 1.99 2.70 -10.54
CA ILE A 50 2.47 1.59 -11.38
C ILE A 50 2.08 1.83 -12.85
N ASN A 51 0.82 2.18 -13.13
CA ASN A 51 0.39 2.49 -14.49
C ASN A 51 1.19 3.63 -15.11
N LEU A 52 1.50 4.65 -14.32
CA LEU A 52 2.33 5.77 -14.74
C LEU A 52 3.77 5.32 -15.06
N LEU A 53 4.39 4.56 -14.17
CA LEU A 53 5.73 3.99 -14.37
C LEU A 53 5.80 3.08 -15.60
N LEU A 54 4.79 2.24 -15.82
CA LEU A 54 4.72 1.38 -17.01
C LEU A 54 4.65 2.20 -18.30
N ARG A 55 3.88 3.29 -18.33
CA ARG A 55 3.80 4.19 -19.50
C ARG A 55 5.15 4.84 -19.81
N TYR A 56 5.90 5.23 -18.78
CA TYR A 56 7.26 5.75 -18.95
C TYR A 56 8.25 4.67 -19.38
N ALA A 57 8.15 3.45 -18.84
CA ALA A 57 9.01 2.33 -19.23
C ALA A 57 8.78 1.85 -20.68
N THR A 58 7.57 2.03 -21.21
CA THR A 58 7.26 1.74 -22.62
C THR A 58 7.79 2.78 -23.61
N ALA A 59 8.32 3.91 -23.13
CA ALA A 59 8.96 4.91 -23.97
C ALA A 59 10.48 4.66 -24.06
N THR A 60 10.91 3.77 -24.94
CA THR A 60 12.34 3.53 -25.24
C THR A 60 12.91 4.65 -26.14
N PRO A 61 14.08 5.24 -25.79
CA PRO A 61 15.14 5.52 -26.76
C PRO A 61 16.33 4.55 -26.57
N PRO A 62 17.18 4.34 -27.58
CA PRO A 62 17.87 3.07 -27.81
C PRO A 62 19.04 2.74 -26.86
N LEU A 63 19.11 1.43 -26.54
CA LEU A 63 20.29 0.61 -26.21
C LEU A 63 21.36 1.22 -25.29
N THR A 64 21.38 0.80 -24.02
CA THR A 64 22.56 0.21 -23.36
C THR A 64 22.11 -0.45 -22.05
N THR A 65 21.99 -1.79 -22.06
CA THR A 65 22.03 -2.61 -20.84
C THR A 65 22.89 -3.83 -21.11
N PRO A 66 24.00 -3.97 -20.38
CA PRO A 66 24.27 -5.21 -19.64
C PRO A 66 24.57 -4.83 -18.19
N ASN A 67 23.98 -5.40 -17.13
CA ASN A 67 23.63 -6.78 -16.83
C ASN A 67 22.42 -6.78 -15.88
N ARG A 68 21.37 -7.57 -16.14
CA ARG A 68 21.11 -8.89 -15.50
C ARG A 68 21.25 -8.92 -13.97
N LEU A 69 20.13 -8.60 -13.34
CA LEU A 69 19.48 -9.27 -12.20
C LEU A 69 20.40 -10.08 -11.28
N ASN A 70 20.70 -9.53 -10.10
CA ASN A 70 20.67 -10.36 -8.91
C ASN A 70 19.18 -10.51 -8.55
N GLU A 71 18.74 -11.73 -8.72
CA GLU A 71 17.45 -12.26 -8.31
C GLU A 71 17.59 -12.48 -6.81
N ASN A 72 16.84 -11.76 -5.99
CA ASN A 72 16.23 -12.21 -4.73
C ASN A 72 15.80 -11.01 -3.86
N ASN A 73 14.48 -10.80 -3.87
CA ASN A 73 13.73 -10.23 -2.74
C ASN A 73 14.02 -8.76 -2.34
N TYR A 74 13.47 -7.82 -3.11
CA TYR A 74 13.29 -6.43 -2.68
C TYR A 74 11.83 -5.93 -2.75
N ASN A 75 10.91 -6.76 -3.23
CA ASN A 75 9.50 -6.39 -3.33
C ASN A 75 8.73 -6.57 -2.01
N ASP A 76 9.32 -7.22 -1.00
CA ASP A 76 8.64 -7.49 0.28
C ASP A 76 9.05 -6.54 1.43
N LYS A 77 9.94 -5.55 1.19
CA LYS A 77 10.57 -4.82 2.32
C LYS A 77 10.73 -3.32 2.23
N LEU A 78 10.03 -2.63 1.34
CA LEU A 78 10.02 -1.16 1.37
C LEU A 78 8.57 -0.67 1.31
N PHE A 79 8.19 0.07 2.35
CA PHE A 79 6.88 0.72 2.57
C PHE A 79 5.79 -0.15 3.19
N TYR A 80 6.07 -0.66 4.39
CA TYR A 80 5.02 -0.81 5.41
C TYR A 80 4.72 0.58 6.00
N PHE A 81 3.44 0.96 6.02
CA PHE A 81 2.89 1.78 7.11
C PHE A 81 2.30 0.81 8.14
#